data_AF-A0A963A2U2-F1
#
_entry.id   AF-A0A963A2U2-F1
#
_cell.length_a   1.000
_cell.length_b   1.000
_cell.length_c   1.000
_cell.angle_alpha   90.00
_cell.angle_beta   90.00
_cell.angle_gamma   90.00
#
_symmetry.space_group_name_H-M   'P 1'
#
loop_
_entity.id
_entity.type
_entity.pdbx_description
1 polymer ?
#
loop_
_entity_poly.entity_id
_entity_poly.type
_entity_poly.pdbx_seq_one_letter_code
_entity_poly.pdbx_strand_id
1 'polypeptide(L)'
;MREMFAAEPQRYERMSLQACGMLLDYSKNRASSETMALLLALAERAELKKWIGGMFGGERINNTEGRAVLHVALRNRSSQPILLDGVDVMPAVRTVLARMEKFSGAVRGGSWLGFTGRRITDVVNIGIGGSNLGPLMVAEALKHYQQPGFSVHFVSNVDPTHLVETLQPLNPETTLFIV
;
A
#
# COMPACT_ATOMS: atom_id res chain seq x y z
N MET A 1 -20.21 -8.43 -27.46
CA MET A 1 -20.28 -8.78 -26.02
C MET A 1 -21.55 -9.56 -25.69
N ARG A 2 -22.75 -9.07 -26.01
CA ARG A 2 -24.00 -9.84 -25.87
C ARG A 2 -23.92 -11.21 -26.56
N GLU A 3 -23.41 -11.23 -27.79
CA GLU A 3 -23.17 -12.48 -28.54
C GLU A 3 -22.23 -13.46 -27.84
N MET A 4 -21.18 -12.97 -27.16
CA MET A 4 -20.23 -13.83 -26.44
C MET A 4 -20.88 -14.49 -25.23
N PHE A 5 -21.77 -13.79 -24.53
CA PHE A 5 -22.57 -14.37 -23.44
C PHE A 5 -23.66 -15.31 -23.97
N ALA A 6 -24.25 -15.01 -25.13
CA ALA A 6 -25.22 -15.89 -25.77
C ALA A 6 -24.57 -17.20 -26.26
N ALA A 7 -23.37 -17.13 -26.82
CA ALA A 7 -22.61 -18.28 -27.30
C ALA A 7 -21.99 -19.11 -26.16
N GLU A 8 -21.66 -18.50 -25.03
CA GLU A 8 -21.07 -19.16 -23.87
C GLU A 8 -21.91 -18.88 -22.61
N PRO A 9 -22.99 -19.64 -22.35
CA PRO A 9 -23.86 -19.39 -21.19
C PRO A 9 -23.16 -19.44 -19.83
N GLN A 10 -22.06 -20.22 -19.72
CA GLN A 10 -21.23 -20.34 -18.51
C GLN A 10 -20.03 -19.37 -18.48
N ARG A 11 -20.09 -18.28 -19.27
CA ARG A 11 -18.97 -17.34 -19.41
C ARG A 11 -18.61 -16.65 -18.10
N TYR A 12 -19.60 -16.31 -17.28
CA TYR A 12 -19.36 -15.70 -15.98
C TYR A 12 -18.56 -16.63 -15.06
N GLU A 13 -19.00 -17.89 -14.93
CA GLU A 13 -18.37 -18.90 -14.08
C GLU A 13 -16.94 -19.20 -14.54
N ARG A 14 -16.72 -19.29 -15.86
CA ARG A 14 -15.39 -19.55 -16.43
C ARG A 14 -14.45 -18.34 -16.37
N MET A 15 -15.00 -17.13 -16.39
CA MET A 15 -14.24 -15.87 -16.40
C MET A 15 -14.48 -15.03 -15.15
N SER A 16 -14.60 -15.72 -14.02
CA SER A 16 -14.56 -15.11 -12.70
C SER A 16 -13.61 -15.89 -11.80
N LEU A 17 -13.01 -15.20 -10.85
CA LEU A 17 -12.18 -15.81 -9.81
C LEU A 17 -12.56 -15.21 -8.48
N GLN A 18 -12.63 -16.06 -7.45
CA GLN A 18 -12.82 -15.62 -6.08
C GLN A 18 -11.61 -16.02 -5.25
N ALA A 19 -11.00 -15.05 -4.59
CA ALA A 19 -9.86 -15.25 -3.71
C ALA A 19 -9.79 -14.12 -2.68
N CYS A 20 -9.33 -14.42 -1.46
CA CYS A 20 -9.12 -13.42 -0.41
C CYS A 20 -10.35 -12.53 -0.12
N GLY A 21 -11.56 -13.09 -0.21
CA GLY A 21 -12.81 -12.34 -0.02
C GLY A 21 -13.16 -11.37 -1.16
N MET A 22 -12.43 -11.40 -2.27
CA MET A 22 -12.66 -10.57 -3.46
C MET A 22 -13.15 -11.41 -4.63
N LEU A 23 -14.09 -10.86 -5.40
CA LEU A 23 -14.53 -11.39 -6.69
C LEU A 23 -13.92 -10.56 -7.82
N LEU A 24 -13.15 -11.21 -8.69
CA LEU A 24 -12.70 -10.66 -9.96
C LEU A 24 -13.60 -11.22 -11.06
N ASP A 25 -14.62 -10.47 -11.47
CA ASP A 25 -15.40 -10.75 -12.68
C ASP A 25 -14.72 -10.08 -13.89
N TYR A 26 -14.09 -10.88 -14.74
CA TYR A 26 -13.49 -10.42 -15.99
C TYR A 26 -14.24 -10.92 -17.23
N SER A 27 -15.45 -11.48 -17.06
CA SER A 27 -16.29 -12.04 -18.14
C SER A 27 -16.74 -11.00 -19.17
N LYS A 28 -16.84 -9.74 -18.75
CA LYS A 28 -17.23 -8.59 -19.60
C LYS A 28 -16.05 -7.97 -20.35
N ASN A 29 -14.97 -8.73 -20.57
CA ASN A 29 -13.89 -8.37 -21.47
C ASN A 29 -14.09 -9.01 -22.85
N ARG A 30 -13.55 -8.37 -23.91
CA ARG A 30 -13.55 -8.90 -25.29
C ARG A 30 -12.47 -9.97 -25.46
N ALA A 31 -12.58 -11.07 -24.72
CA ALA A 31 -11.64 -12.19 -24.76
C ALA A 31 -12.40 -13.52 -24.89
N SER A 32 -12.01 -14.36 -25.84
CA SER A 32 -12.51 -15.74 -25.95
C SER A 32 -11.68 -16.69 -25.08
N SER A 33 -12.10 -17.95 -25.00
CA SER A 33 -11.28 -19.01 -24.37
C SER A 33 -9.88 -19.12 -25.04
N GLU A 34 -9.82 -18.98 -26.36
CA GLU A 34 -8.56 -18.95 -27.12
C GLU A 34 -7.71 -17.73 -26.75
N THR A 35 -8.31 -16.53 -26.66
CA THR A 35 -7.58 -15.32 -26.24
C THR A 35 -6.94 -15.51 -24.87
N MET A 36 -7.68 -16.06 -23.90
CA MET A 36 -7.15 -16.33 -22.56
C MET A 36 -6.01 -17.34 -22.59
N ALA A 37 -6.13 -18.42 -23.37
CA ALA A 37 -5.06 -19.41 -23.53
C ALA A 37 -3.78 -18.79 -24.13
N LEU A 38 -3.92 -17.93 -25.15
CA LEU A 38 -2.80 -17.22 -25.77
C LEU A 38 -2.13 -16.23 -24.82
N LEU A 39 -2.91 -15.48 -24.01
CA LEU A 39 -2.37 -14.56 -23.01
C LEU A 39 -1.60 -15.31 -21.90
N LEU A 40 -2.09 -16.47 -21.48
CA LEU A 40 -1.37 -17.33 -20.51
C LEU A 40 -0.10 -17.91 -21.12
N ALA A 41 -0.15 -18.36 -22.38
CA ALA A 41 1.04 -18.83 -23.10
C ALA A 41 2.09 -17.71 -23.25
N LEU A 42 1.66 -16.46 -23.47
CA LEU A 42 2.55 -15.31 -23.48
C LEU A 42 3.21 -15.08 -22.12
N ALA A 43 2.45 -15.17 -21.01
CA ALA A 43 2.99 -15.02 -19.66
C ALA A 43 4.05 -16.10 -19.33
N GLU A 44 3.84 -17.34 -19.77
CA GLU A 44 4.83 -18.42 -19.63
C GLU A 44 6.08 -18.15 -20.48
N ARG A 45 5.92 -17.72 -21.75
CA ARG A 45 7.05 -17.35 -22.62
C ARG A 45 7.84 -16.15 -22.11
N ALA A 46 7.18 -15.22 -21.43
CA ALA A 46 7.81 -14.08 -20.75
C ALA A 46 8.49 -14.47 -19.43
N GLU A 47 8.51 -15.76 -19.07
CA GLU A 47 9.06 -16.29 -17.83
C GLU A 47 8.47 -15.62 -16.57
N LEU A 48 7.20 -15.22 -16.59
CA LEU A 48 6.61 -14.43 -15.49
C LEU A 48 6.78 -15.10 -14.12
N LYS A 49 6.68 -16.43 -14.04
CA LYS A 49 6.91 -17.19 -12.80
C LYS A 49 8.33 -17.04 -12.25
N LYS A 50 9.34 -17.00 -13.12
CA LYS A 50 10.74 -16.77 -12.75
C LYS A 50 10.92 -15.36 -12.18
N TRP A 51 10.32 -14.35 -12.81
CA TRP A 51 10.35 -12.96 -12.32
C TRP A 51 9.64 -12.79 -10.97
N ILE A 52 8.49 -13.46 -10.79
CA ILE A 52 7.81 -13.51 -9.49
C ILE A 52 8.74 -14.17 -8.45
N GLY A 53 9.36 -15.30 -8.78
CA GLY A 53 10.34 -15.97 -7.94
C GLY A 53 11.49 -15.06 -7.53
N GLY A 54 12.09 -14.35 -8.49
CA GLY A 54 13.19 -13.41 -8.23
C GLY A 54 12.78 -12.23 -7.34
N MET A 55 11.57 -11.69 -7.52
CA MET A 55 11.03 -10.65 -6.63
C MET A 55 10.90 -11.15 -5.18
N PHE A 56 10.28 -12.32 -4.98
CA PHE A 56 10.10 -12.88 -3.64
C PHE A 56 11.41 -13.39 -3.02
N GLY A 57 12.37 -13.80 -3.86
CA GLY A 57 13.69 -14.28 -3.47
C GLY A 57 14.71 -13.17 -3.19
N GLY A 58 14.36 -11.90 -3.38
CA GLY A 58 15.27 -10.77 -3.11
C GLY A 58 16.32 -10.52 -4.20
N GLU A 59 16.12 -11.07 -5.40
CA GLU A 59 16.98 -10.77 -6.55
C GLU A 59 16.90 -9.29 -6.94
N ARG A 60 17.98 -8.78 -7.52
CA ARG A 60 18.09 -7.38 -7.97
C ARG A 60 17.39 -7.16 -9.31
N ILE A 61 16.08 -7.37 -9.33
CA ILE A 61 15.24 -7.28 -10.54
C ILE A 61 15.02 -5.85 -11.03
N ASN A 62 15.22 -4.84 -10.17
CA ASN A 62 15.38 -3.46 -10.63
C ASN A 62 16.81 -3.32 -11.16
N ASN A 63 16.96 -3.66 -12.44
CA ASN A 63 18.23 -3.82 -13.13
C ASN A 63 18.95 -2.50 -13.40
N THR A 64 18.23 -1.39 -13.60
CA THR A 64 18.84 -0.09 -13.89
C THR A 64 19.48 0.53 -12.65
N GLU A 65 18.89 0.30 -11.47
CA GLU A 65 19.44 0.78 -10.18
C GLU A 65 20.21 -0.31 -9.42
N GLY A 66 20.21 -1.54 -9.91
CA GLY A 66 20.83 -2.69 -9.25
C GLY A 66 20.22 -2.98 -7.88
N ARG A 67 18.89 -2.91 -7.72
CA ARG A 67 18.19 -3.05 -6.43
C ARG A 67 17.21 -4.22 -6.40
N ALA A 68 17.02 -4.79 -5.21
CA ALA A 68 15.91 -5.70 -4.95
C ALA A 68 14.58 -4.94 -4.82
N VAL A 69 13.46 -5.63 -5.08
CA VAL A 69 12.11 -5.06 -5.01
C VAL A 69 11.29 -5.83 -3.99
N LEU A 70 11.35 -5.40 -2.72
CA LEU A 70 10.90 -6.19 -1.57
C LEU A 70 9.72 -5.59 -0.78
N HIS A 71 8.80 -4.88 -1.45
CA HIS A 71 7.58 -4.40 -0.80
C HIS A 71 6.72 -5.56 -0.22
N VAL A 72 6.88 -6.78 -0.75
CA VAL A 72 6.27 -8.00 -0.19
C VAL A 72 6.79 -8.33 1.22
N ALA A 73 8.04 -8.01 1.55
CA ALA A 73 8.61 -8.25 2.87
C ALA A 73 7.96 -7.39 3.96
N LEU A 74 7.59 -6.14 3.62
CA LEU A 74 6.94 -5.20 4.54
C LEU A 74 5.58 -5.70 5.07
N ARG A 75 4.95 -6.61 4.34
CA ARG A 75 3.65 -7.22 4.67
C ARG A 75 3.72 -8.74 4.83
N ASN A 76 4.91 -9.32 4.93
CA ASN A 76 5.07 -10.74 5.19
C ASN A 76 4.71 -11.03 6.65
N ARG A 77 3.54 -11.66 6.84
CA ARG A 77 3.03 -12.08 8.15
C ARG A 77 3.41 -13.51 8.52
N SER A 78 4.08 -14.24 7.62
CA SER A 78 4.55 -15.60 7.89
C SER A 78 5.85 -15.59 8.71
N SER A 79 6.28 -16.77 9.14
CA SER A 79 7.60 -16.98 9.76
C SER A 79 8.74 -17.16 8.74
N GLN A 80 8.45 -17.13 7.44
CA GLN A 80 9.45 -17.38 6.40
C GLN A 80 10.43 -16.19 6.28
N PRO A 81 11.75 -16.46 6.25
CA PRO A 81 12.75 -15.42 6.03
C PRO A 81 12.68 -14.92 4.58
N ILE A 82 13.09 -13.66 4.37
CA ILE A 82 13.31 -13.10 3.04
C ILE A 82 14.74 -12.58 3.02
N LEU A 83 15.58 -13.19 2.19
CA LEU A 83 17.00 -12.90 2.15
C LEU A 83 17.30 -11.78 1.15
N LEU A 84 18.13 -10.83 1.56
CA LEU A 84 18.77 -9.86 0.68
C LEU A 84 20.27 -9.95 0.93
N ASP A 85 21.04 -10.28 -0.11
CA ASP A 85 22.49 -10.52 -0.02
C ASP A 85 22.86 -11.51 1.11
N GLY A 86 22.04 -12.54 1.30
CA GLY A 86 22.23 -13.58 2.33
C GLY A 86 21.75 -13.21 3.73
N VAL A 87 21.21 -12.01 3.95
CA VAL A 87 20.73 -11.55 5.26
C VAL A 87 19.20 -11.52 5.28
N ASP A 88 18.59 -12.11 6.31
CA ASP A 88 17.14 -12.02 6.52
C ASP A 88 16.74 -10.60 6.89
N VAL A 89 15.88 -9.98 6.08
CA VAL A 89 15.40 -8.61 6.29
C VAL A 89 14.23 -8.54 7.27
N MET A 90 13.59 -9.66 7.58
CA MET A 90 12.37 -9.70 8.38
C MET A 90 12.54 -9.19 9.83
N PRO A 91 13.66 -9.41 10.55
CA PRO A 91 13.88 -8.80 11.86
C PRO A 91 13.83 -7.28 11.80
N ALA A 92 14.49 -6.65 10.83
CA ALA A 92 14.50 -5.20 10.67
C ALA A 92 13.10 -4.64 10.38
N VAL A 93 12.33 -5.31 9.51
CA VAL A 93 10.93 -4.97 9.24
C VAL A 93 10.11 -5.00 10.53
N ARG A 94 10.20 -6.08 11.32
CA ARG A 94 9.46 -6.22 12.58
C ARG A 94 9.86 -5.18 13.62
N THR A 95 11.15 -4.84 13.71
CA THR A 95 11.64 -3.79 14.61
C THR A 95 11.00 -2.44 14.29
N VAL A 96 10.91 -2.07 13.01
CA VAL A 96 10.28 -0.80 12.62
C VAL A 96 8.77 -0.82 12.86
N LEU A 97 8.08 -1.92 12.54
CA LEU A 97 6.65 -2.07 12.83
C LEU A 97 6.35 -1.95 14.33
N ALA A 98 7.15 -2.57 15.19
CA ALA A 98 7.01 -2.44 16.65
C ALA A 98 7.24 -1.01 17.14
N ARG A 99 8.20 -0.29 16.54
CA ARG A 99 8.42 1.13 16.83
C ARG A 99 7.22 1.99 16.40
N MET A 100 6.65 1.73 15.22
CA MET A 100 5.45 2.41 14.71
C MET A 100 4.24 2.16 15.61
N GLU A 101 4.04 0.93 16.07
CA GLU A 101 2.97 0.56 17.00
C GLU A 101 3.12 1.32 18.33
N LYS A 102 4.32 1.30 18.94
CA LYS A 102 4.59 2.03 20.18
C LYS A 102 4.34 3.53 20.03
N PHE A 103 4.83 4.12 18.95
CA PHE A 103 4.69 5.56 18.69
C PHE A 103 3.22 5.95 18.44
N SER A 104 2.55 5.27 17.50
CA SER A 104 1.15 5.54 17.19
C SER A 104 0.24 5.29 18.40
N GLY A 105 0.53 4.26 19.20
CA GLY A 105 -0.15 3.99 20.47
C GLY A 105 0.02 5.12 21.48
N ALA A 106 1.22 5.70 21.63
CA ALA A 106 1.46 6.82 22.54
C ALA A 106 0.76 8.12 22.08
N VAL A 107 0.78 8.42 20.78
CA VAL A 107 0.10 9.58 20.19
C VAL A 107 -1.42 9.44 20.34
N ARG A 108 -1.98 8.32 19.91
CA ARG A 108 -3.41 8.03 20.01
C ARG A 108 -3.87 7.92 21.46
N GLY A 109 -3.06 7.34 22.34
CA GLY A 109 -3.34 7.23 23.77
C GLY A 109 -3.20 8.54 24.54
N GLY A 110 -2.60 9.57 23.94
CA GLY A 110 -2.41 10.88 24.56
C GLY A 110 -1.29 10.96 25.59
N SER A 111 -0.44 9.94 25.68
CA SER A 111 0.79 10.00 26.50
C SER A 111 1.92 10.74 25.78
N TRP A 112 1.84 10.86 24.46
CA TRP A 112 2.68 11.78 23.70
C TRP A 112 2.10 13.20 23.77
N LEU A 113 2.80 14.08 24.46
CA LEU A 113 2.38 15.46 24.68
C LEU A 113 3.19 16.42 23.79
N GLY A 114 2.54 17.51 23.36
CA GLY A 114 3.22 18.67 22.80
C GLY A 114 4.03 19.41 23.87
N PHE A 115 4.76 20.44 23.44
CA PHE A 115 5.72 21.12 24.30
C PHE A 115 5.09 21.79 25.55
N THR A 116 3.80 22.12 25.50
CA THR A 116 3.04 22.68 26.63
C THR A 116 2.36 21.63 27.51
N GLY A 117 2.61 20.34 27.26
CA GLY A 117 1.95 19.25 27.97
C GLY A 117 0.55 18.93 27.44
N ARG A 118 0.10 19.55 26.34
CA ARG A 118 -1.19 19.24 25.71
C ARG A 118 -1.11 18.00 24.84
N ARG A 119 -2.20 17.24 24.76
CA ARG A 119 -2.31 16.06 23.88
C ARG A 119 -2.33 16.47 22.41
N ILE A 120 -1.72 15.66 21.55
CA ILE A 120 -1.79 15.83 20.09
C ILE A 120 -3.20 15.57 19.58
N THR A 121 -3.73 16.50 18.79
CA THR A 121 -5.03 16.42 18.11
C THR A 121 -4.89 16.31 16.59
N ASP A 122 -3.78 16.80 16.05
CA ASP A 122 -3.57 16.93 14.61
C ASP A 122 -2.21 16.34 14.22
N VAL A 123 -2.18 15.56 13.14
CA VAL A 123 -0.95 15.08 12.50
C VAL A 123 -0.87 15.64 11.10
N VAL A 124 0.25 16.27 10.74
CA VAL A 124 0.51 16.77 9.39
C VAL A 124 1.62 15.92 8.77
N ASN A 125 1.28 15.16 7.73
CA ASN A 125 2.24 14.43 6.91
C ASN A 125 2.76 15.34 5.79
N ILE A 126 4.06 15.61 5.77
CA ILE A 126 4.73 16.40 4.75
C ILE A 126 5.50 15.43 3.85
N GLY A 127 5.10 15.31 2.59
CA GLY A 127 5.78 14.42 1.65
C GLY A 127 5.24 14.57 0.24
N ILE A 128 5.97 14.10 -0.77
CA ILE A 128 5.57 14.17 -2.18
C ILE A 128 5.57 12.79 -2.84
N GLY A 129 4.74 12.61 -3.87
CA GLY A 129 4.67 11.38 -4.66
C GLY A 129 4.32 10.16 -3.79
N GLY A 130 5.23 9.18 -3.76
CA GLY A 130 5.05 7.94 -2.97
C GLY A 130 4.89 8.17 -1.47
N SER A 131 5.49 9.24 -0.92
CA SER A 131 5.39 9.60 0.50
C SER A 131 4.11 10.39 0.85
N ASN A 132 3.21 10.58 -0.12
CA ASN A 132 1.94 11.29 0.07
C ASN A 132 0.73 10.49 -0.40
N LEU A 133 0.73 10.05 -1.66
CA LEU A 133 -0.48 9.47 -2.29
C LEU A 133 -0.95 8.20 -1.60
N GLY A 134 -0.03 7.33 -1.18
CA GLY A 134 -0.36 6.10 -0.46
C GLY A 134 -1.04 6.40 0.90
N PRO A 135 -0.37 7.13 1.81
CA PRO A 135 -0.95 7.54 3.08
C PRO A 135 -2.30 8.27 2.95
N LEU A 136 -2.40 9.25 2.03
CA LEU A 136 -3.62 10.03 1.79
C LEU A 136 -4.78 9.12 1.33
N MET A 137 -4.55 8.29 0.31
CA MET A 137 -5.58 7.41 -0.24
C MET A 137 -6.12 6.43 0.81
N VAL A 138 -5.22 5.81 1.59
CA VAL A 138 -5.62 4.85 2.64
C VAL A 138 -6.36 5.54 3.78
N ALA A 139 -5.91 6.74 4.20
CA ALA A 139 -6.59 7.51 5.25
C ALA A 139 -8.02 7.89 4.84
N GLU A 140 -8.22 8.34 3.60
CA GLU A 140 -9.56 8.66 3.09
C GLU A 140 -10.44 7.41 2.92
N ALA A 141 -9.90 6.32 2.35
CA ALA A 141 -10.65 5.08 2.16
C ALA A 141 -11.09 4.43 3.48
N LEU A 142 -10.29 4.60 4.55
CA LEU A 142 -10.54 4.03 5.87
C LEU A 142 -11.03 5.06 6.89
N LYS A 143 -11.52 6.23 6.44
CA LYS A 143 -11.97 7.34 7.30
C LYS A 143 -12.99 6.94 8.36
N HIS A 144 -13.84 5.94 8.06
CA HIS A 144 -14.79 5.38 9.02
C HIS A 144 -14.13 4.82 10.30
N TYR A 145 -12.88 4.37 10.21
CA TYR A 145 -12.11 3.81 11.34
C TYR A 145 -11.28 4.86 12.08
N GLN A 146 -11.38 6.14 11.70
CA GLN A 146 -10.65 7.23 12.34
C GLN A 146 -11.12 7.46 13.78
N GLN A 147 -10.17 7.75 14.68
CA GLN A 147 -10.50 8.07 16.07
C GLN A 147 -11.17 9.45 16.15
N PRO A 148 -12.31 9.60 16.86
CA PRO A 148 -12.93 10.91 17.06
C PRO A 148 -11.98 11.91 17.73
N GLY A 149 -12.01 13.16 17.26
CA GLY A 149 -11.17 14.25 17.80
C GLY A 149 -9.68 14.14 17.46
N PHE A 150 -9.31 13.33 16.47
CA PHE A 150 -7.94 13.21 15.97
C PHE A 150 -7.94 13.34 14.45
N SER A 151 -7.21 14.30 13.90
CA SER A 151 -7.20 14.62 12.47
C SER A 151 -5.83 14.36 11.84
N VAL A 152 -5.83 13.91 10.58
CA VAL A 152 -4.61 13.73 9.79
C VAL A 152 -4.71 14.62 8.54
N HIS A 153 -3.67 15.39 8.30
CA HIS A 153 -3.55 16.36 7.22
C HIS A 153 -2.35 15.98 6.34
N PHE A 154 -2.41 16.36 5.06
CA PHE A 154 -1.40 15.99 4.08
C PHE A 154 -0.93 17.24 3.33
N VAL A 155 0.37 17.53 3.40
CA VAL A 155 1.01 18.62 2.66
C VAL A 155 2.03 18.01 1.71
N SER A 156 1.94 18.38 0.43
CA SER A 156 2.78 17.75 -0.60
C SER A 156 3.30 18.68 -1.68
N ASN A 157 2.70 19.85 -1.84
CA ASN A 157 3.07 20.77 -2.90
C ASN A 157 4.16 21.72 -2.39
N VAL A 158 5.08 22.09 -3.29
CA VAL A 158 6.07 23.14 -3.02
C VAL A 158 5.43 24.53 -3.02
N ASP A 159 4.26 24.68 -3.66
CA ASP A 159 3.44 25.87 -3.53
C ASP A 159 3.08 26.11 -2.05
N PRO A 160 3.49 27.24 -1.46
CA PRO A 160 3.28 27.53 -0.04
C PRO A 160 1.81 27.58 0.34
N THR A 161 0.91 27.83 -0.62
CA THR A 161 -0.55 27.84 -0.40
C THR A 161 -1.01 26.56 0.29
N HIS A 162 -0.51 25.40 -0.15
CA HIS A 162 -0.92 24.12 0.43
C HIS A 162 -0.55 24.03 1.92
N LEU A 163 0.66 24.46 2.28
CA LEU A 163 1.10 24.47 3.67
C LEU A 163 0.33 25.52 4.48
N VAL A 164 0.22 26.75 3.99
CA VAL A 164 -0.42 27.86 4.70
C VAL A 164 -1.89 27.55 5.01
N GLU A 165 -2.65 27.11 4.01
CA GLU A 165 -4.07 26.77 4.17
C GLU A 165 -4.27 25.57 5.11
N THR A 166 -3.36 24.58 5.06
CA THR A 166 -3.41 23.42 5.97
C THR A 166 -3.14 23.84 7.42
N LEU A 167 -2.18 24.75 7.64
CA LEU A 167 -1.76 25.15 8.98
C LEU A 167 -2.67 26.20 9.62
N GLN A 168 -3.36 27.03 8.83
CA GLN A 168 -4.18 28.14 9.33
C GLN A 168 -5.20 27.75 10.42
N PRO A 169 -5.92 26.61 10.34
CA PRO A 169 -6.84 26.20 11.41
C PRO A 169 -6.17 25.43 12.57
N LEU A 170 -4.87 25.12 12.50
CA LEU A 170 -4.20 24.20 13.43
C LEU A 170 -3.56 24.92 14.62
N ASN A 171 -3.45 24.21 15.73
CA ASN A 171 -2.81 24.70 16.94
C ASN A 171 -1.40 24.11 17.09
N PRO A 172 -0.32 24.92 17.13
CA PRO A 172 1.05 24.43 17.18
C PRO A 172 1.37 23.63 18.45
N GLU A 173 0.63 23.82 19.55
CA GLU A 173 0.85 23.06 20.78
C GLU A 173 0.27 21.64 20.73
N THR A 174 -0.64 21.36 19.79
CA THR A 174 -1.33 20.06 19.65
C THR A 174 -1.15 19.44 18.27
N THR A 175 -0.24 19.97 17.45
CA THR A 175 0.07 19.46 16.11
C THR A 175 1.39 18.72 16.09
N LEU A 176 1.41 17.53 15.48
CA LEU A 176 2.60 16.73 15.25
C LEU A 176 2.90 16.65 13.74
N PHE A 177 4.17 16.75 13.37
CA PHE A 177 4.60 16.66 11.98
C PHE A 177 5.31 15.32 11.70
N ILE A 178 4.99 14.70 10.58
CA ILE A 178 5.72 13.57 9.99
C ILE A 178 6.34 14.07 8.69
N VAL A 179 7.66 13.92 8.54
CA VAL A 179 8.44 14.41 7.39
C VAL A 179 9.18 13.24 6.75
#